data_AF-A0A7W8UNB3-F1
#
_entry.id   AF-A0A7W8UNB3-F1
#
_cell.length_a   1.000
_cell.length_b   1.000
_cell.length_c   1.000
_cell.angle_alpha   90.00
_cell.angle_beta   90.00
_cell.angle_gamma   90.00
#
_symmetry.space_group_name_H-M   'P 1'
#
loop_
_entity.id
_entity.type
_entity.pdbx_description
1 polymer ?
#
loop_
_entity_poly.entity_id
_entity_poly.type
_entity_poly.pdbx_seq_one_letter_code
_entity_poly.pdbx_strand_id
1 'polypeptide(L)'
;MILDLFPVMQMTAVISDCTLYRDELRRVWDAAKPILVVCMLNPSDADHTRNDPTVLALIGFAKLWGYGGILIVNLHAWRSSSPKEMMQAKDSIGPRCDDYIDRAFIIARHQNTPMLAAWGAGGDYLGRDRWLMTRARQQLVDLVCLGLTKDGFPKHPMARGQHRIPRDQQPIMFQIAREIA
;
A
#
# COMPACT_ATOMS: atom_id res chain seq x y z
N MET A 1 5.84 -9.14 37.51
CA MET A 1 4.82 -9.31 36.46
C MET A 1 4.73 -8.01 35.68
N ILE A 2 5.52 -7.87 34.62
CA ILE A 2 5.37 -6.78 33.66
C ILE A 2 4.31 -7.27 32.68
N LEU A 3 3.07 -6.84 32.87
CA LEU A 3 1.98 -7.10 31.94
C LEU A 3 2.33 -6.39 30.62
N ASP A 4 2.24 -7.14 29.52
CA ASP A 4 2.51 -6.70 28.16
C ASP A 4 1.84 -5.35 27.83
N LEU A 5 2.62 -4.27 27.89
CA LEU A 5 2.18 -2.90 27.61
C LEU A 5 2.16 -2.57 26.10
N PHE A 6 2.26 -3.57 25.24
CA PHE A 6 2.03 -3.39 23.81
C PHE A 6 0.63 -3.89 23.48
N PRO A 7 -0.32 -3.02 23.06
CA PRO A 7 -1.58 -3.50 22.53
C PRO A 7 -1.30 -4.51 21.40
N VAL A 8 -1.94 -5.68 21.51
CA VAL A 8 -1.86 -6.72 20.47
C VAL A 8 -2.29 -6.08 19.16
N MET A 9 -1.42 -6.14 18.15
CA MET A 9 -1.73 -5.60 16.83
C MET A 9 -2.85 -6.41 16.18
N GLN A 10 -3.96 -5.75 15.83
CA GLN A 10 -5.03 -6.37 15.06
C GLN A 10 -4.56 -6.61 13.62
N MET A 11 -4.71 -7.84 13.15
CA MET A 11 -4.28 -8.28 11.82
C MET A 11 -5.48 -8.82 11.05
N THR A 12 -5.79 -8.22 9.90
CA THR A 12 -6.84 -8.73 9.01
C THR A 12 -6.35 -8.73 7.56
N ALA A 13 -6.97 -9.59 6.74
CA ALA A 13 -6.81 -9.58 5.30
C ALA A 13 -8.13 -10.01 4.66
N VAL A 14 -8.50 -9.38 3.54
CA VAL A 14 -9.61 -9.83 2.71
C VAL A 14 -9.04 -10.63 1.56
N ILE A 15 -9.28 -11.93 1.59
CA ILE A 15 -8.86 -12.88 0.55
C ILE A 15 -10.12 -13.43 -0.11
N SER A 16 -10.13 -13.58 -1.43
CA SER A 16 -11.25 -14.17 -2.17
C SER A 16 -11.42 -15.65 -1.83
N ASP A 17 -12.62 -16.20 -2.05
CA ASP A 17 -12.90 -17.63 -1.79
C ASP A 17 -12.01 -18.56 -2.62
N CYS A 18 -11.67 -18.16 -3.85
CA CYS A 18 -10.73 -18.89 -4.71
C CYS A 18 -9.26 -18.74 -4.27
N THR A 19 -8.99 -17.92 -3.26
CA THR A 19 -7.67 -17.61 -2.69
C THR A 19 -6.68 -16.93 -3.64
N LEU A 20 -7.03 -16.69 -4.90
CA LEU A 20 -6.15 -16.05 -5.88
C LEU A 20 -5.98 -14.55 -5.64
N TYR A 21 -6.95 -13.90 -5.00
CA TYR A 21 -6.98 -12.46 -4.83
C TYR A 21 -6.90 -12.06 -3.36
N ARG A 22 -6.09 -11.04 -3.05
CA ARG A 22 -6.11 -10.34 -1.77
C ARG A 22 -6.39 -8.87 -2.04
N ASP A 23 -7.62 -8.44 -1.76
CA ASP A 23 -8.07 -7.08 -2.03
C ASP A 23 -7.55 -6.10 -0.97
N GLU A 24 -7.28 -6.58 0.24
CA GLU A 24 -6.87 -5.73 1.37
C GLU A 24 -6.04 -6.48 2.41
N LEU A 25 -5.11 -5.78 3.05
CA LEU A 25 -4.44 -6.22 4.28
C LEU A 25 -4.38 -5.06 5.28
N ARG A 26 -4.78 -5.30 6.54
CA ARG A 26 -4.69 -4.29 7.62
C ARG A 26 -3.84 -4.77 8.77
N ARG A 27 -3.16 -3.80 9.38
CA ARG A 27 -2.46 -3.92 10.66
C ARG A 27 -2.78 -2.69 11.50
N VAL A 28 -3.34 -2.85 12.69
CA VAL A 28 -3.69 -1.74 13.58
C VAL A 28 -3.10 -2.00 14.96
N TRP A 29 -2.24 -1.10 15.42
CA TRP A 29 -1.62 -1.15 16.76
C TRP A 29 -2.09 -0.04 17.69
N ASP A 30 -2.68 1.04 17.15
CA ASP A 30 -3.22 2.16 17.93
C ASP A 30 -4.45 2.72 17.20
N ALA A 31 -5.65 2.33 17.64
CA ALA A 31 -6.89 2.73 16.99
C ALA A 31 -7.24 4.22 17.20
N ALA A 32 -6.55 4.93 18.10
CA ALA A 32 -6.75 6.36 18.32
C ALA A 32 -6.00 7.25 17.31
N LYS A 33 -5.17 6.65 16.46
CA LYS A 33 -4.34 7.34 15.45
C LYS A 33 -4.78 6.98 14.03
N PRO A 34 -4.48 7.83 13.03
CA PRO A 34 -4.82 7.52 11.65
C PRO A 34 -4.09 6.27 11.14
N ILE A 35 -4.66 5.63 10.14
CA ILE A 35 -4.08 4.50 9.40
C ILE A 35 -3.42 5.01 8.13
N LEU A 36 -2.16 4.64 7.91
CA LEU A 36 -1.45 4.92 6.67
C LEU A 36 -2.01 4.01 5.57
N VAL A 37 -2.62 4.61 4.55
CA VAL A 37 -3.06 3.88 3.36
C VAL A 37 -1.88 3.72 2.41
N VAL A 38 -1.65 2.50 1.91
CA VAL A 38 -0.54 2.16 1.03
C VAL A 38 -1.06 1.46 -0.21
N CYS A 39 -0.66 1.92 -1.40
CA CYS A 39 -0.90 1.24 -2.66
C CYS A 39 0.41 0.64 -3.19
N MET A 40 0.41 -0.67 -3.40
CA MET A 40 1.56 -1.46 -3.89
C MET A 40 1.25 -2.15 -5.22
N LEU A 41 2.19 -2.87 -5.82
CA LEU A 41 1.97 -3.51 -7.13
C LEU A 41 0.98 -4.67 -7.04
N ASN A 42 1.37 -5.74 -6.35
CA ASN A 42 0.54 -6.93 -6.17
C ASN A 42 0.81 -7.59 -4.80
N PRO A 43 -0.17 -8.31 -4.22
CA PRO A 43 0.02 -9.04 -2.98
C PRO A 43 1.09 -10.12 -3.08
N SER A 44 1.90 -10.24 -2.04
CA SER A 44 2.76 -11.39 -1.75
C SER A 44 2.04 -12.41 -0.85
N ASP A 45 2.81 -13.23 -0.13
CA ASP A 45 2.32 -14.28 0.76
C ASP A 45 1.80 -13.80 2.13
N ALA A 46 1.94 -12.51 2.47
CA ALA A 46 1.44 -12.00 3.74
C ALA A 46 -0.10 -12.12 3.83
N ASP A 47 -0.58 -12.74 4.91
CA ASP A 47 -1.98 -13.03 5.18
C ASP A 47 -2.43 -12.43 6.52
N HIS A 48 -3.49 -12.97 7.14
CA HIS A 48 -3.99 -12.49 8.43
C HIS A 48 -3.15 -12.94 9.64
N THR A 49 -2.20 -13.86 9.48
CA THR A 49 -1.40 -14.45 10.57
C THR A 49 0.07 -14.08 10.54
N ARG A 50 0.63 -13.71 9.37
CA ARG A 50 2.06 -13.40 9.23
C ARG A 50 2.33 -12.03 8.61
N ASN A 51 3.43 -11.43 9.05
CA ASN A 51 4.04 -10.29 8.37
C ASN A 51 5.21 -10.77 7.51
N ASP A 52 5.34 -10.24 6.31
CA ASP A 52 6.54 -10.40 5.49
C ASP A 52 7.49 -9.19 5.66
N PRO A 53 8.71 -9.21 5.10
CA PRO A 53 9.65 -8.10 5.23
C PRO A 53 9.11 -6.75 4.73
N THR A 54 8.25 -6.77 3.70
CA THR A 54 7.60 -5.57 3.14
C THR A 54 6.64 -4.96 4.16
N VAL A 55 5.75 -5.77 4.73
CA VAL A 55 4.80 -5.34 5.75
C VAL A 55 5.53 -4.79 6.97
N LEU A 56 6.62 -5.46 7.42
CA LEU A 56 7.44 -4.96 8.54
C LEU A 56 8.10 -3.60 8.22
N ALA A 57 8.57 -3.39 6.99
CA ALA A 57 9.13 -2.10 6.58
C ALA A 57 8.04 -1.00 6.60
N LEU A 58 6.85 -1.28 6.08
CA LEU A 58 5.72 -0.35 6.07
C LEU A 58 5.23 -0.02 7.48
N ILE A 59 5.17 -1.00 8.38
CA ILE A 59 4.88 -0.76 9.81
C ILE A 59 5.93 0.19 10.41
N GLY A 60 7.21 0.01 10.08
CA GLY A 60 8.28 0.89 10.53
C GLY A 60 8.08 2.34 10.09
N PHE A 61 7.82 2.57 8.80
CA PHE A 61 7.54 3.92 8.27
C PHE A 61 6.27 4.52 8.87
N ALA A 62 5.19 3.76 8.95
CA ALA A 62 3.93 4.23 9.53
C ALA A 62 4.09 4.65 11.00
N LYS A 63 4.81 3.86 11.81
CA LYS A 63 5.12 4.23 13.20
C LYS A 63 5.99 5.48 13.28
N LEU A 64 7.01 5.58 12.44
CA LEU A 64 7.88 6.76 12.36
C LEU A 64 7.08 8.03 12.04
N TRP A 65 6.09 7.94 11.15
CA TRP A 65 5.26 9.07 10.73
C TRP A 65 4.04 9.30 11.64
N GLY A 66 3.94 8.60 12.77
CA GLY A 66 2.90 8.82 13.77
C GLY A 66 1.55 8.15 13.50
N TYR A 67 1.48 7.19 12.58
CA TYR A 67 0.26 6.41 12.31
C TYR A 67 0.04 5.30 13.34
N GLY A 68 -1.23 4.91 13.50
CA GLY A 68 -1.71 3.83 14.35
C GLY A 68 -1.94 2.51 13.63
N GLY A 69 -1.82 2.50 12.31
CA GLY A 69 -1.95 1.29 11.50
C GLY A 69 -1.50 1.49 10.05
N ILE A 70 -1.54 0.40 9.29
CA ILE A 70 -1.46 0.39 7.83
C ILE A 70 -2.66 -0.31 7.21
N LEU A 71 -3.09 0.21 6.07
CA LEU A 71 -4.07 -0.38 5.15
C LEU A 71 -3.38 -0.54 3.80
N ILE A 72 -3.10 -1.78 3.39
CA ILE A 72 -2.46 -2.08 2.11
C ILE A 72 -3.53 -2.52 1.11
N VAL A 73 -3.59 -1.80 0.00
CA VAL A 73 -4.23 -2.21 -1.25
C VAL A 73 -3.16 -2.33 -2.34
N ASN A 74 -3.54 -2.92 -3.47
CA ASN A 74 -2.62 -3.20 -4.55
C ASN A 74 -3.21 -2.78 -5.90
N LEU A 75 -2.39 -2.35 -6.86
CA LEU A 75 -2.81 -2.06 -8.23
C LEU A 75 -3.47 -3.28 -8.90
N HIS A 76 -3.01 -4.47 -8.51
CA HIS A 76 -3.48 -5.79 -8.91
C HIS A 76 -3.75 -6.63 -7.66
N ALA A 77 -4.93 -7.23 -7.49
CA ALA A 77 -5.23 -8.05 -6.31
C ALA A 77 -4.65 -9.48 -6.40
N TRP A 78 -4.13 -9.90 -7.56
CA TRP A 78 -3.56 -11.24 -7.73
C TRP A 78 -2.37 -11.50 -6.82
N ARG A 79 -2.46 -12.56 -6.01
CA ARG A 79 -1.43 -12.95 -5.05
C ARG A 79 -0.30 -13.71 -5.74
N SER A 80 0.90 -13.15 -5.72
CA SER A 80 2.15 -13.82 -6.07
C SER A 80 3.35 -13.02 -5.55
N SER A 81 4.41 -13.69 -5.10
CA SER A 81 5.69 -13.02 -4.79
C SER A 81 6.45 -12.58 -6.05
N SER A 82 5.98 -12.97 -7.24
CA SER A 82 6.57 -12.69 -8.55
C SER A 82 5.66 -11.76 -9.37
N PRO A 83 6.06 -10.50 -9.62
CA PRO A 83 5.33 -9.62 -10.54
C PRO A 83 5.13 -10.23 -11.93
N LYS A 84 6.08 -11.05 -12.39
CA LYS A 84 5.98 -11.74 -13.69
C LYS A 84 4.81 -12.73 -13.71
N GLU A 85 4.58 -13.47 -12.64
CA GLU A 85 3.44 -14.39 -12.53
C GLU A 85 2.12 -13.63 -12.45
N MET A 86 2.09 -12.52 -11.70
CA MET A 86 0.93 -11.62 -11.69
C MET A 86 0.58 -11.14 -13.11
N MET A 87 1.58 -10.72 -13.89
CA MET A 87 1.38 -10.28 -15.28
C MET A 87 0.96 -11.40 -16.24
N GLN A 88 1.15 -12.67 -15.86
CA GLN A 88 0.69 -13.83 -16.64
C GLN A 88 -0.72 -14.29 -16.26
N ALA A 89 -1.27 -13.78 -15.15
CA ALA A 89 -2.62 -14.11 -14.74
C ALA A 89 -3.64 -13.60 -15.76
N LYS A 90 -4.67 -14.41 -16.03
CA LYS A 90 -5.76 -14.05 -16.96
C LYS A 90 -6.47 -12.76 -16.55
N ASP A 91 -6.67 -12.59 -15.25
CA ASP A 91 -7.17 -11.36 -14.63
C ASP A 91 -6.35 -11.08 -13.39
N SER A 92 -5.34 -10.21 -13.53
CA SER A 92 -4.44 -9.83 -12.46
C SER A 92 -5.03 -8.75 -11.54
N ILE A 93 -5.93 -7.91 -12.09
CA ILE A 93 -6.62 -6.86 -11.33
C ILE A 93 -7.52 -7.53 -10.32
N GLY A 94 -8.36 -8.47 -10.75
CA GLY A 94 -9.30 -9.17 -9.91
C GLY A 94 -10.62 -8.41 -9.73
N PRO A 95 -11.70 -9.12 -9.38
CA PRO A 95 -13.06 -8.63 -9.54
C PRO A 95 -13.46 -7.50 -8.58
N ARG A 96 -12.78 -7.34 -7.45
CA ARG A 96 -13.10 -6.36 -6.39
C ARG A 96 -11.99 -5.34 -6.15
N CYS A 97 -10.89 -5.41 -6.88
CA CYS A 97 -9.69 -4.62 -6.60
C CYS A 97 -9.98 -3.12 -6.62
N ASP A 98 -10.69 -2.65 -7.65
CA ASP A 98 -11.01 -1.23 -7.79
C ASP A 98 -11.92 -0.73 -6.65
N ASP A 99 -12.89 -1.54 -6.21
CA ASP A 99 -13.77 -1.21 -5.08
C ASP A 99 -12.98 -1.04 -3.77
N TYR A 100 -12.00 -1.90 -3.52
CA TYR A 100 -11.16 -1.81 -2.32
C TYR A 100 -10.20 -0.63 -2.38
N ILE A 101 -9.68 -0.29 -3.57
CA ILE A 101 -8.90 0.93 -3.76
C ILE A 101 -9.76 2.18 -3.50
N ASP A 102 -10.98 2.23 -4.02
CA ASP A 102 -11.89 3.37 -3.81
C ASP A 102 -12.25 3.52 -2.32
N ARG A 103 -12.50 2.41 -1.60
CA ARG A 103 -12.66 2.43 -0.13
C ARG A 103 -11.42 2.93 0.60
N ALA A 104 -10.24 2.54 0.14
CA ALA A 104 -8.98 3.00 0.72
C ALA A 104 -8.76 4.51 0.53
N PHE A 105 -9.15 5.06 -0.62
CA PHE A 105 -9.17 6.51 -0.84
C PHE A 105 -10.17 7.23 0.07
N ILE A 106 -11.38 6.70 0.25
CA ILE A 106 -12.38 7.27 1.19
C ILE A 106 -11.79 7.36 2.61
N ILE A 107 -11.11 6.29 3.05
CA ILE A 107 -10.43 6.23 4.36
C ILE A 107 -9.33 7.29 4.46
N ALA A 108 -8.48 7.43 3.45
CA ALA A 108 -7.42 8.45 3.43
C ALA A 108 -8.01 9.88 3.45
N ARG A 109 -9.05 10.12 2.65
CA ARG A 109 -9.73 11.42 2.54
C ARG A 109 -10.40 11.83 3.85
N HIS A 110 -11.07 10.90 4.52
CA HIS A 110 -11.73 11.15 5.81
C HIS A 110 -10.72 11.49 6.91
N GLN A 111 -9.55 10.84 6.90
CA GLN A 111 -8.48 11.08 7.87
C GLN A 111 -7.62 12.31 7.53
N ASN A 112 -7.84 12.94 6.36
CA ASN A 112 -7.02 14.02 5.82
C ASN A 112 -5.52 13.65 5.75
N THR A 113 -5.24 12.44 5.27
CA THR A 113 -3.87 11.90 5.13
C THR A 113 -3.59 11.51 3.68
N PRO A 114 -2.34 11.66 3.19
CA PRO A 114 -1.98 11.16 1.87
C PRO A 114 -1.97 9.62 1.82
N MET A 115 -2.05 9.07 0.61
CA MET A 115 -1.79 7.65 0.36
C MET A 115 -0.32 7.45 -0.02
N LEU A 116 0.33 6.43 0.54
CA LEU A 116 1.68 6.02 0.16
C LEU A 116 1.64 5.16 -1.12
N ALA A 117 2.17 5.69 -2.21
CA ALA A 117 2.50 4.96 -3.42
C ALA A 117 3.83 4.21 -3.26
N ALA A 118 3.82 2.89 -3.48
CA ALA A 118 4.98 2.03 -3.24
C ALA A 118 5.03 0.78 -4.16
N TRP A 119 4.54 0.90 -5.39
CA TRP A 119 4.42 -0.23 -6.32
C TRP A 119 5.75 -0.65 -6.98
N GLY A 120 6.75 0.21 -7.08
CA GLY A 120 8.01 -0.11 -7.75
C GLY A 120 7.88 -0.15 -9.28
N ALA A 121 8.87 -0.75 -9.94
CA ALA A 121 8.84 -0.89 -11.40
C ALA A 121 7.68 -1.81 -11.83
N GLY A 122 7.05 -1.50 -12.97
CA GLY A 122 5.94 -2.26 -13.53
C GLY A 122 4.55 -1.83 -13.04
N GLY A 123 4.44 -0.71 -12.32
CA GLY A 123 3.13 -0.14 -11.97
C GLY A 123 2.32 0.36 -13.16
N ASP A 124 2.98 0.60 -14.29
CA ASP A 124 2.39 0.97 -15.58
C ASP A 124 1.77 -0.21 -16.33
N TYR A 125 1.95 -1.44 -15.83
CA TYR A 125 1.30 -2.61 -16.42
C TYR A 125 -0.22 -2.42 -16.44
N LEU A 126 -0.84 -2.59 -17.61
CA LEU A 126 -2.25 -2.26 -17.89
C LEU A 126 -2.65 -0.80 -17.55
N GLY A 127 -1.69 0.13 -17.49
CA GLY A 127 -1.91 1.54 -17.21
C GLY A 127 -2.39 1.82 -15.77
N ARG A 128 -2.12 0.91 -14.84
CA ARG A 128 -2.71 0.95 -13.49
C ARG A 128 -2.19 2.09 -12.62
N ASP A 129 -0.93 2.48 -12.76
CA ASP A 129 -0.38 3.66 -12.11
C ASP A 129 -1.14 4.95 -12.51
N ARG A 130 -1.36 5.19 -13.80
CA ARG A 130 -2.08 6.34 -14.33
C ARG A 130 -3.55 6.32 -13.91
N TRP A 131 -4.17 5.15 -13.92
CA TRP A 131 -5.52 4.97 -13.42
C TRP A 131 -5.61 5.37 -11.94
N LEU A 132 -4.73 4.83 -11.07
CA LEU A 132 -4.69 5.16 -9.64
C LEU A 132 -4.42 6.65 -9.41
N MET A 133 -3.48 7.23 -10.15
CA MET A 133 -3.15 8.66 -10.09
C MET A 133 -4.34 9.54 -10.46
N THR A 134 -5.13 9.13 -11.47
CA THR A 134 -6.37 9.82 -11.86
C THR A 134 -7.43 9.68 -10.77
N ARG A 135 -7.62 8.48 -10.22
CA ARG A 135 -8.52 8.24 -9.08
C ARG A 135 -8.15 9.07 -7.87
N ALA A 136 -6.87 9.18 -7.53
CA ALA A 136 -6.39 9.99 -6.42
C ALA A 136 -6.80 11.47 -6.55
N ARG A 137 -6.72 12.05 -7.77
CA ARG A 137 -7.22 13.40 -8.05
C ARG A 137 -8.73 13.49 -7.88
N GLN A 138 -9.48 12.54 -8.42
CA GLN A 138 -10.95 12.49 -8.29
C GLN A 138 -11.40 12.40 -6.83
N GLN A 139 -10.64 11.69 -6.00
CA GLN A 139 -10.91 11.49 -4.58
C GLN A 139 -10.31 12.59 -3.69
N LEU A 140 -9.60 13.56 -4.26
CA LEU A 140 -8.91 14.63 -3.54
C LEU A 140 -7.92 14.10 -2.48
N VAL A 141 -7.15 13.08 -2.84
CA VAL A 141 -6.14 12.46 -1.96
C VAL A 141 -4.75 12.60 -2.59
N ASP A 142 -3.85 13.28 -1.89
CA ASP A 142 -2.44 13.36 -2.27
C ASP A 142 -1.77 11.98 -2.27
N LEU A 143 -0.83 11.78 -3.19
CA LEU A 143 0.06 10.63 -3.18
C LEU A 143 1.44 11.06 -2.69
N VAL A 144 2.00 10.30 -1.76
CA VAL A 144 3.39 10.39 -1.32
C VAL A 144 4.15 9.10 -1.67
N CYS A 145 5.47 9.13 -1.67
CA CYS A 145 6.32 7.97 -1.95
C CYS A 145 7.57 7.95 -1.06
N LEU A 146 8.34 6.87 -1.16
CA LEU A 146 9.66 6.71 -0.49
C LEU A 146 10.83 7.18 -1.38
N GLY A 147 10.53 7.84 -2.49
CA GLY A 147 11.46 8.17 -3.57
C GLY A 147 11.11 7.44 -4.87
N LEU A 148 11.81 7.78 -5.95
CA LEU A 148 11.50 7.30 -7.30
C LEU A 148 12.59 6.37 -7.85
N THR A 149 12.20 5.40 -8.67
CA THR A 149 13.11 4.66 -9.54
C THR A 149 13.65 5.58 -10.64
N LYS A 150 14.62 5.08 -11.42
CA LYS A 150 15.16 5.82 -12.58
C LYS A 150 14.07 6.16 -13.61
N ASP A 151 13.08 5.29 -13.75
CA ASP A 151 11.96 5.43 -14.67
C ASP A 151 10.78 6.22 -14.06
N GLY A 152 10.96 6.80 -12.87
CA GLY A 152 9.96 7.67 -12.24
C GLY A 152 8.88 6.95 -11.42
N PHE A 153 9.00 5.64 -11.18
CA PHE A 153 8.03 4.90 -10.37
C PHE A 153 8.29 5.07 -8.87
N PRO A 154 7.26 5.21 -8.02
CA PRO A 154 7.38 5.13 -6.57
C PRO A 154 8.10 3.85 -6.12
N LYS A 155 9.20 3.98 -5.39
CA LYS A 155 10.00 2.83 -4.97
C LYS A 155 9.23 1.88 -4.06
N HIS A 156 9.43 0.58 -4.28
CA HIS A 156 9.03 -0.46 -3.34
C HIS A 156 9.82 -0.33 -2.02
N PRO A 157 9.22 -0.55 -0.84
CA PRO A 157 9.88 -0.34 0.47
C PRO A 157 11.10 -1.25 0.68
N MET A 158 11.15 -2.39 -0.01
CA MET A 158 12.27 -3.33 0.02
C MET A 158 13.32 -3.10 -1.08
N ALA A 159 13.38 -1.91 -1.69
CA ALA A 159 14.48 -1.56 -2.62
C ALA A 159 15.85 -1.82 -1.94
N ARG A 160 16.82 -2.35 -2.70
CA ARG A 160 18.11 -2.84 -2.18
C ARG A 160 19.30 -2.11 -2.78
N GLY A 161 20.49 -2.38 -2.22
CA GLY A 161 21.75 -1.83 -2.70
C GLY A 161 21.78 -0.30 -2.65
N GLN A 162 22.28 0.32 -3.72
CA GLN A 162 22.34 1.79 -3.85
C GLN A 162 20.95 2.45 -3.86
N HIS A 163 19.88 1.68 -4.06
CA HIS A 163 18.50 2.19 -4.08
C HIS A 163 17.76 1.97 -2.76
N ARG A 164 18.44 1.45 -1.73
CA ARG A 164 17.87 1.18 -0.41
C ARG A 164 17.22 2.43 0.18
N ILE A 165 16.03 2.24 0.76
CA ILE A 165 15.32 3.30 1.47
C ILE A 165 15.90 3.43 2.89
N PRO A 166 16.35 4.62 3.32
CA PRO A 166 16.72 4.88 4.72
C PRO A 166 15.57 4.55 5.66
N ARG A 167 15.87 4.02 6.86
CA ARG A 167 14.80 3.64 7.82
C ARG A 167 14.10 4.83 8.44
N ASP A 168 14.71 6.00 8.36
CA ASP A 168 14.23 7.31 8.80
C ASP A 168 13.63 8.16 7.66
N GLN A 169 13.45 7.56 6.47
CA GLN A 169 12.88 8.24 5.30
C GLN A 169 11.55 8.92 5.63
N GLN A 170 11.48 10.21 5.35
CA GLN A 170 10.25 11.00 5.41
C GLN A 170 9.46 10.86 4.10
N PRO A 171 8.12 11.00 4.13
CA PRO A 171 7.31 10.88 2.93
C PRO A 171 7.68 12.00 1.94
N ILE A 172 7.88 11.64 0.68
CA ILE A 172 8.16 12.58 -0.41
C ILE A 172 6.89 12.77 -1.21
N MET A 173 6.48 14.02 -1.43
CA MET A 173 5.32 14.32 -2.27
C MET A 173 5.52 13.75 -3.68
N PHE A 174 4.58 12.92 -4.13
CA PHE A 174 4.60 12.30 -5.45
C PHE A 174 3.57 12.93 -6.38
N GLN A 175 2.34 13.15 -5.89
CA GLN A 175 1.29 13.83 -6.63
C GLN A 175 0.40 14.62 -5.67
N ILE A 176 0.22 15.90 -5.95
CA ILE A 176 -0.80 16.71 -5.28
C ILE A 176 -2.14 16.47 -5.98
N ALA A 177 -3.17 16.14 -5.22
CA ALA A 177 -4.56 16.13 -5.67
C ALA A 177 -5.08 17.56 -5.72
N ARG A 178 -4.55 18.39 -6.62
CA ARG A 178 -5.21 19.65 -6.95
C ARG A 178 -6.47 19.34 -7.75
N GLU A 179 -7.57 19.99 -7.39
CA GLU A 179 -8.77 20.06 -8.21
C GLU A 179 -8.34 20.42 -9.64
N ILE A 180 -8.87 19.67 -10.61
CA ILE A 180 -8.79 20.09 -12.01
C ILE A 180 -9.57 21.40 -12.05
N ALA A 181 -8.86 22.50 -12.31
CA ALA A 181 -9.46 23.82 -12.52
C ALA A 181 -10.49 23.78 -13.65
#